data_AF-A0A941NI61-F1
#
_entry.id   AF-A0A941NI61-F1
#
_cell.length_a   1.000
_cell.length_b   1.000
_cell.length_c   1.000
_cell.angle_alpha   90.00
_cell.angle_beta   90.00
_cell.angle_gamma   90.00
#
_symmetry.space_group_name_H-M   'P 1'
#
loop_
_entity.id
_entity.type
_entity.pdbx_description
1 polymer ?
#
loop_
_entity_poly.entity_id
_entity_poly.type
_entity_poly.pdbx_seq_one_letter_code
_entity_poly.pdbx_strand_id
1 'polypeptide(L)' 'MDRAPHVKNALYMGQILRDDLIEHGAHIRAHGTGMAMIRDWQWPG' A
#
# COMPACT_ATOMS: atom_id res chain seq x y z
N MET A 1 -12.30 -20.00 -7.80
CA MET A 1 -10.84 -20.03 -8.05
C MET A 1 -10.17 -19.29 -6.91
N ASP A 2 -9.76 -20.03 -5.89
CA ASP A 2 -9.05 -19.50 -4.73
C ASP A 2 -7.58 -19.28 -5.13
N ARG A 3 -7.15 -18.02 -5.26
CA ARG A 3 -5.77 -17.69 -5.66
C ARG A 3 -4.93 -17.59 -4.39
N ALA A 4 -4.00 -18.54 -4.25
CA ALA A 4 -2.90 -18.61 -3.28
C ALA A 4 -3.20 -19.28 -1.91
N PRO A 5 -3.20 -20.64 -1.86
CA PRO A 5 -3.46 -21.39 -0.64
C PRO A 5 -2.28 -21.47 0.37
N HIS A 6 -1.18 -20.71 0.16
CA HIS A 6 0.08 -20.94 0.90
C HIS A 6 0.70 -19.73 1.58
N VAL A 7 -0.03 -18.64 1.80
CA VAL A 7 0.60 -17.43 2.32
C VAL A 7 -0.03 -17.00 3.64
N LYS A 8 0.32 -17.69 4.73
CA LYS A 8 0.05 -17.21 6.10
C LYS A 8 0.59 -15.78 6.30
N ASN A 9 1.65 -15.40 5.57
CA ASN A 9 2.22 -14.05 5.55
C ASN A 9 1.50 -13.06 4.62
N ALA A 10 0.64 -13.49 3.67
CA ALA A 10 -0.03 -12.57 2.76
C ALA A 10 -1.21 -11.87 3.42
N LEU A 11 -1.84 -12.47 4.42
CA LEU A 11 -2.86 -11.79 5.22
C LEU A 11 -2.27 -10.54 5.87
N TYR A 12 -1.06 -10.66 6.42
CA TYR A 12 -0.35 -9.54 7.03
C TYR A 12 0.09 -8.49 5.99
N MET A 13 0.63 -8.93 4.85
CA MET A 13 0.99 -8.01 3.75
C MET A 13 -0.22 -7.27 3.18
N GLY A 14 -1.37 -7.95 3.05
CA GLY A 14 -2.60 -7.32 2.60
C GLY A 14 -3.12 -6.26 3.58
N GLN A 15 -2.95 -6.49 4.88
CA GLN A 15 -3.29 -5.51 5.91
C GLN A 15 -2.39 -4.27 5.82
N ILE A 16 -1.07 -4.45 5.73
CA ILE A 16 -0.12 -3.33 5.59
C ILE A 16 -0.46 -2.50 4.35
N LEU A 17 -0.62 -3.14 3.20
CA LEU A 17 -0.94 -2.43 1.96
C LEU A 17 -2.26 -1.66 2.05
N ARG A 18 -3.26 -2.23 2.73
CA ARG A 18 -4.54 -1.56 2.93
C ARG A 18 -4.38 -0.32 3.83
N ASP A 19 -3.65 -0.46 4.93
CA ASP A 19 -3.42 0.63 5.88
C ASP A 19 -2.65 1.77 5.21
N ASP A 20 -1.60 1.46 4.44
CA ASP A 20 -0.81 2.43 3.67
C ASP A 20 -1.67 3.17 2.63
N LEU A 21 -2.59 2.47 1.95
CA LEU A 21 -3.50 3.10 0.97
C LEU A 21 -4.53 4.02 1.62
N ILE A 22 -5.02 3.66 2.81
CA ILE A 22 -5.93 4.52 3.58
C ILE A 22 -5.21 5.78 4.03
N GLU A 23 -4.01 5.63 4.58
CA GLU A 23 -3.16 6.75 4.99
C GLU A 23 -2.85 7.67 3.81
N HIS A 24 -2.49 7.11 2.66
CA HIS A 24 -2.25 7.87 1.44
C HIS A 24 -3.48 8.69 1.02
N GLY A 25 -4.67 8.07 1.03
CA GLY A 25 -5.91 8.77 0.71
C GLY A 25 -6.28 9.85 1.73
N ALA A 26 -5.94 9.66 3.01
CA ALA A 26 -6.11 10.71 4.03
C ALA A 26 -5.11 11.86 3.83
N HIS A 27 -3.85 11.54 3.51
CA HIS A 27 -2.80 12.51 3.26
C HIS A 27 -3.10 13.41 2.05
N ILE A 28 -3.59 12.83 0.93
CA ILE A 28 -4.02 13.59 -0.24
C ILE A 28 -5.15 14.56 0.14
N ARG A 29 -6.14 14.10 0.92
CA ARG A 29 -7.26 14.95 1.35
C ARG A 29 -6.82 16.11 2.25
N ALA A 30 -5.80 15.89 3.09
CA ALA A 30 -5.30 16.88 4.03
C ALA A 30 -4.32 17.89 3.39
N HIS A 31 -3.43 17.43 2.50
CA HIS A 31 -2.31 18.22 2.00
C HIS A 31 -2.37 18.54 0.50
N GLY A 32 -3.32 17.94 -0.24
CA GLY A 32 -3.45 18.11 -1.69
C GLY A 32 -2.34 17.44 -2.51
N THR A 33 -1.41 16.73 -1.86
CA THR A 33 -0.30 16.04 -2.50
C THR A 33 -0.23 14.59 -2.05
N GLY A 34 0.20 13.69 -2.94
CA GLY A 34 0.47 12.30 -2.59
C GLY A 34 1.66 12.16 -1.65
N MET A 35 1.65 11.14 -0.80
CA MET A 35 2.79 10.83 0.08
C MET A 35 4.08 10.61 -0.73
N ALA A 36 5.20 11.10 -0.20
CA ALA A 36 6.52 11.01 -0.82
C ALA A 36 6.92 9.56 -1.14
N MET A 37 6.59 8.60 -0.26
CA MET A 37 6.88 7.18 -0.45
C MET A 37 6.30 6.59 -1.75
N ILE A 38 5.15 7.11 -2.22
CA ILE A 38 4.51 6.68 -3.46
C ILE A 38 4.95 7.55 -4.63
N ARG A 39 5.04 8.88 -4.43
CA ARG A 39 5.44 9.81 -5.49
C ARG A 39 6.86 9.59 -5.97
N ASP A 40 7.77 9.32 -5.05
CA ASP A 40 9.20 9.21 -5.30
C ASP A 40 9.63 7.74 -5.49
N TRP A 41 8.66 6.82 -5.59
CA TRP A 41 8.92 5.40 -5.82
C TRP A 41 9.59 5.19 -7.18
N GLN A 42 10.67 4.41 -7.17
CA GLN A 42 11.38 3.97 -8.37
C GLN A 42 11.45 2.45 -8.37
N TRP A 43 11.33 1.84 -9.54
CA TRP A 43 11.59 0.42 -9.68
C TRP A 43 13.06 0.14 -9.36
N PRO A 44 13.38 -0.84 -8.49
CA PRO A 44 14.75 -1.29 -8.34
C PRO A 44 15.21 -1.86 -9.70
N GLY A 45 16.21 -1.22 -10.29
CA GLY A 45 16.90 -1.71 -11.49
C GLY A 45 17.81 -2.89 -11.20
#